data_AF-A0A970K9L7-F1
#
_entry.id   AF-A0A970K9L7-F1
#
_cell.length_a   1.000
_cell.length_b   1.000
_cell.length_c   1.000
_cell.angle_alpha   90.00
_cell.angle_beta   90.00
_cell.angle_gamma   90.00
#
_symmetry.space_group_name_H-M   'P 1'
#
loop_
_entity.id
_entity.type
_entity.pdbx_description
1 polymer ?
#
loop_
_entity_poly.entity_id
_entity_poly.type
_entity_poly.pdbx_seq_one_letter_code
_entity_poly.pdbx_strand_id
1 'polypeptide(L)'
;MDTMQSFRQAQSQPDLFQFWRQEAELRQQLREQPVTSISTVQSEEDVDFLLRALYFGGRTYDFFMQLSAVLSNAAALRWWKSSPEWLKEEFFSYLATQLANHDADVKKFQFLIHLYEPGLHNGYKQLVSQLNLQQCRYLLSKTANQSLRSLLKTREEEIVSGQKRRYYGLLSNKDFDGFELPPEPEKWQLIKEALLQLEQTRPQYFSEPWGTDRLSVLLNTIDKVYQCGLIEDAFLLIGQVYRAYENQQRLQEVLQDERLGTKLTRLISKIVGTKVLLGSDPRLSYQTDQFYQLCFPALDKDPQLQAMLNLYEAILSSPNQVTHLPWEILSRYETLMEMYPESNWPELGLPEAVPDAGARLLEAIHTLINSSPHDAFIFMELARIMARHSLIFMDKQEREQLLSYYISMWEWVPSPRFLSVRILEDLTHQSGVHLRQEAERILSWSAPGKPASLLTDLQKRPDLYRGGLEPIRGQALFGFLLGVLE
;
A
#
# COMPACT_ATOMS: atom_id res chain seq x y z
N MET A 1 27.74 37.13 15.99
CA MET A 1 27.18 37.91 17.12
C MET A 1 25.76 37.43 17.35
N ASP A 2 25.33 37.35 18.60
CA ASP A 2 23.96 36.97 18.97
C ASP A 2 23.00 38.14 18.69
N THR A 3 22.18 37.99 17.65
CA THR A 3 21.21 38.98 17.18
C THR A 3 20.14 39.31 18.21
N MET A 4 19.73 38.35 19.03
CA MET A 4 18.75 38.58 20.09
C MET A 4 19.36 39.37 21.25
N GLN A 5 20.62 39.08 21.60
CA GLN A 5 21.33 39.87 22.61
C GLN A 5 21.57 41.31 22.15
N SER A 6 21.94 41.51 20.88
CA SER A 6 22.10 42.84 20.28
C SER A 6 20.78 43.62 20.22
N PHE A 7 19.66 42.94 19.97
CA PHE A 7 18.33 43.57 20.03
C PHE A 7 17.99 44.08 21.44
N ARG A 8 18.22 43.28 22.47
CA ARG A 8 18.00 43.69 23.87
C ARG A 8 18.87 44.88 24.28
N GLN A 9 20.10 44.95 23.76
CA GLN A 9 20.95 46.12 23.96
C GLN A 9 20.39 47.35 23.24
N ALA A 10 19.93 47.20 22.00
CA ALA A 10 19.33 48.30 21.23
C ALA A 10 18.06 48.86 21.89
N GLN A 11 17.26 48.04 22.58
CA GLN A 11 16.08 48.51 23.33
C GLN A 11 16.41 49.52 24.44
N SER A 12 17.64 49.51 24.97
CA SER A 12 18.06 50.49 25.99
C SER A 12 18.37 51.88 25.40
N GLN A 13 18.31 52.04 24.07
CA GLN A 13 18.65 53.28 23.39
C GLN A 13 17.56 54.36 23.59
N PRO A 14 17.90 55.54 24.13
CA PRO A 14 16.91 56.58 24.41
C PRO A 14 16.42 57.31 23.13
N ASP A 15 17.19 57.25 22.04
CA ASP A 15 16.81 57.83 20.74
C ASP A 15 16.03 56.82 19.90
N LEU A 16 14.75 57.13 19.67
CA LEU A 16 13.81 56.31 18.91
C LEU A 16 14.27 56.06 17.46
N PHE A 17 14.84 57.05 16.79
CA PHE A 17 15.27 56.90 15.39
C PHE A 17 16.50 56.01 15.29
N GLN A 18 17.43 56.13 16.24
CA GLN A 18 18.59 55.24 16.30
C GLN A 18 18.17 53.80 16.62
N PHE A 19 17.23 53.61 17.56
CA PHE A 19 16.66 52.30 17.85
C PHE A 19 16.05 51.66 16.60
N TRP A 20 15.19 52.39 15.87
CA TRP A 20 14.55 51.85 14.66
C TRP A 20 15.54 51.48 13.56
N ARG A 21 16.61 52.28 13.39
CA ARG A 21 17.67 51.96 12.43
C ARG A 21 18.40 50.69 12.82
N GLN A 22 18.82 50.58 14.08
CA GLN A 22 19.49 49.39 14.60
C GLN A 22 18.58 48.14 14.53
N GLU A 23 17.31 48.28 14.88
CA GLU A 23 16.33 47.19 14.78
C GLU A 23 16.12 46.74 13.32
N ALA A 24 16.09 47.65 12.35
CA ALA A 24 15.99 47.29 10.94
C ALA A 24 17.21 46.49 10.45
N GLU A 25 18.42 46.91 10.83
CA GLU A 25 19.66 46.21 10.51
C GLU A 25 19.68 44.80 11.16
N LEU A 26 19.26 44.68 12.42
CA LEU A 26 19.17 43.41 13.12
C LEU A 26 18.12 42.47 12.51
N ARG A 27 16.97 43.00 12.05
CA ARG A 27 15.96 42.19 11.33
C ARG A 27 16.52 41.61 10.04
N GLN A 28 17.30 42.39 9.28
CA GLN A 28 17.93 41.90 8.07
C GLN A 28 18.96 40.80 8.37
N GLN A 29 19.81 41.01 9.38
CA GLN A 29 20.79 40.01 9.81
C GLN A 29 20.11 38.71 10.26
N LEU A 30 18.99 38.80 11.00
CA LEU A 30 18.27 37.60 11.45
C LEU A 30 17.65 36.82 10.28
N ARG A 31 17.20 37.50 9.22
CA ARG A 31 16.65 36.85 8.01
C ARG A 31 17.69 36.04 7.24
N GLU A 32 18.96 36.40 7.35
CA GLU A 32 20.07 35.70 6.69
C GLU A 32 20.64 34.56 7.55
N GLN A 33 20.29 34.50 8.83
CA GLN A 33 20.79 33.49 9.77
C GLN A 33 19.99 32.17 9.72
N PRO A 34 20.66 31.01 9.88
CA PRO A 34 19.97 29.73 10.03
C PRO A 34 19.21 29.68 11.37
N VAL A 35 18.03 29.05 11.38
CA VAL A 35 17.12 29.04 12.55
C VAL A 35 17.74 28.43 13.80
N THR A 36 18.61 27.43 13.62
CA THR A 36 19.32 26.74 14.71
C THR A 36 20.28 27.64 15.47
N SER A 37 20.62 28.80 14.92
CA SER A 37 21.54 29.77 15.52
C SER A 37 20.85 30.94 16.22
N ILE A 38 19.50 30.94 16.26
CA ILE A 38 18.72 31.97 16.95
C ILE A 38 18.71 31.65 18.45
N SER A 39 19.14 32.62 19.26
CA SER A 39 19.19 32.50 20.72
C SER A 39 17.81 32.49 21.37
N THR A 40 17.75 31.99 22.61
CA THR A 40 16.51 31.78 23.35
C THR A 40 15.75 33.08 23.64
N VAL A 41 14.44 33.06 23.37
CA VAL A 41 13.49 34.13 23.68
C VAL A 41 13.28 34.25 25.19
N GLN A 42 13.33 35.49 25.70
CA GLN A 42 13.20 35.79 27.14
C GLN A 42 12.00 36.70 27.47
N SER A 43 11.56 37.54 26.54
CA SER A 43 10.47 38.51 26.78
C SER A 43 9.39 38.50 25.68
N GLU A 44 8.32 39.27 25.88
CA GLU A 44 7.27 39.47 24.87
C GLU A 44 7.81 40.24 23.65
N GLU A 45 8.68 41.23 23.90
CA GLU A 45 9.31 42.05 22.86
C GLU A 45 10.26 41.24 21.98
N ASP A 46 10.93 40.23 22.54
CA ASP A 46 11.73 39.29 21.77
C ASP A 46 10.85 38.54 20.75
N VAL A 47 9.64 38.12 21.13
CA VAL A 47 8.71 37.44 20.23
C VAL A 47 8.20 38.40 19.14
N ASP A 48 7.88 39.64 19.51
CA ASP A 48 7.49 40.68 18.54
C ASP A 48 8.60 40.99 17.55
N PHE A 49 9.85 40.98 18.00
CA PHE A 49 11.00 41.13 17.11
C PHE A 49 11.11 39.96 16.13
N LEU A 50 10.95 38.71 16.61
CA LEU A 50 10.92 37.53 15.74
C LEU A 50 9.76 37.58 14.74
N LEU A 51 8.57 38.03 15.15
CA LEU A 51 7.43 38.19 14.26
C LEU A 51 7.75 39.20 13.14
N ARG A 52 8.30 40.37 13.49
CA ARG A 52 8.67 41.43 12.54
C ARG A 52 9.84 41.04 11.63
N ALA A 53 10.75 40.21 12.12
CA ALA A 53 11.91 39.75 11.37
C ALA A 53 11.57 38.58 10.43
N LEU A 54 10.98 37.51 10.97
CA LEU A 54 10.81 36.22 10.30
C LEU A 54 9.45 36.10 9.63
N TYR A 55 8.35 36.29 10.38
CA TYR A 55 6.99 36.10 9.85
C TYR A 55 6.71 37.08 8.70
N PHE A 56 6.84 38.39 8.96
CA PHE A 56 6.69 39.40 7.91
C PHE A 56 7.88 39.45 6.92
N GLY A 57 8.95 38.71 7.20
CA GLY A 57 10.09 38.52 6.30
C GLY A 57 9.93 37.36 5.32
N GLY A 58 8.79 36.65 5.31
CA GLY A 58 8.53 35.50 4.44
C GLY A 58 9.06 34.16 4.96
N ARG A 59 9.66 34.14 6.17
CA ARG A 59 10.14 32.93 6.86
C ARG A 59 9.15 32.48 7.94
N THR A 60 7.89 32.29 7.56
CA THR A 60 6.79 31.98 8.50
C THR A 60 6.97 30.65 9.22
N TYR A 61 7.46 29.62 8.53
CA TYR A 61 7.76 28.32 9.12
C TYR A 61 8.78 28.43 10.27
N ASP A 62 9.84 29.19 10.03
CA ASP A 62 10.94 29.38 10.99
C ASP A 62 10.49 30.14 12.23
N PHE A 63 9.60 31.13 12.05
CA PHE A 63 8.94 31.83 13.15
C PHE A 63 8.13 30.86 14.01
N PHE A 64 7.26 30.05 13.41
CA PHE A 64 6.43 29.11 14.17
C PHE A 64 7.24 27.99 14.83
N MET A 65 8.35 27.57 14.22
CA MET A 65 9.27 26.64 14.85
C MET A 65 9.89 27.22 16.12
N GLN A 66 10.39 28.46 16.05
CA GLN A 66 10.91 29.16 17.23
C GLN A 66 9.84 29.39 18.29
N LEU A 67 8.65 29.84 17.89
CA LEU A 67 7.51 30.02 18.80
C LEU A 67 7.19 28.71 19.54
N SER A 68 7.10 27.58 18.82
CA SER A 68 6.79 26.28 19.42
C SER A 68 7.83 25.84 20.47
N ALA A 69 9.10 26.18 20.27
CA ALA A 69 10.17 25.85 21.21
C ALA A 69 10.09 26.67 22.51
N VAL A 70 9.50 27.86 22.48
CA VAL A 70 9.50 28.81 23.61
C VAL A 70 8.13 28.97 24.28
N LEU A 71 7.07 28.34 23.77
CA LEU A 71 5.71 28.41 24.35
C LEU A 71 5.58 27.80 25.75
N SER A 72 6.62 27.13 26.26
CA SER A 72 6.73 26.74 27.68
C SER A 72 7.09 27.91 28.60
N ASN A 73 7.60 29.02 28.06
CA ASN A 73 7.90 30.26 28.77
C ASN A 73 6.61 31.09 28.97
N ALA A 74 6.41 31.60 30.19
CA ALA A 74 5.25 32.42 30.55
C ALA A 74 5.13 33.71 29.72
N ALA A 75 6.25 34.35 29.35
CA ALA A 75 6.23 35.56 28.54
C ALA A 75 5.73 35.27 27.12
N ALA A 76 6.28 34.24 26.45
CA ALA A 76 5.85 33.82 25.13
C ALA A 76 4.38 33.35 25.12
N LEU A 77 3.94 32.65 26.18
CA LEU A 77 2.55 32.23 26.31
C LEU A 77 1.60 33.43 26.47
N ARG A 78 1.99 34.45 27.25
CA ARG A 78 1.18 35.66 27.42
C ARG A 78 1.05 36.43 26.12
N TRP A 79 2.16 36.62 25.40
CA TRP A 79 2.20 37.21 24.07
C TRP A 79 1.31 36.45 23.08
N TRP A 80 1.40 35.12 23.09
CA TRP A 80 0.56 34.26 22.26
C TRP A 80 -0.94 34.46 22.56
N LYS A 81 -1.32 34.59 23.83
CA LYS A 81 -2.73 34.81 24.21
C LYS A 81 -3.25 36.16 23.72
N SER A 82 -2.43 37.21 23.74
CA SER A 82 -2.79 38.52 23.21
C SER A 82 -2.67 38.63 21.68
N SER A 83 -2.12 37.62 21.00
CA SER A 83 -1.96 37.62 19.55
C SER A 83 -3.30 37.62 18.79
N PRO A 84 -3.34 38.21 17.59
CA PRO A 84 -4.56 38.29 16.78
C PRO A 84 -4.99 36.92 16.25
N GLU A 85 -6.29 36.80 15.97
CA GLU A 85 -6.94 35.53 15.63
C GLU A 85 -6.35 34.87 14.37
N TRP A 86 -6.02 35.66 13.34
CA TRP A 86 -5.39 35.17 12.11
C TRP A 86 -4.05 34.45 12.36
N LEU A 87 -3.23 34.97 13.29
CA LEU A 87 -1.95 34.35 13.63
C LEU A 87 -2.18 33.04 14.39
N LYS A 88 -3.25 32.99 15.19
CA LYS A 88 -3.62 31.80 15.95
C LYS A 88 -4.04 30.65 15.04
N GLU A 89 -4.85 30.94 14.03
CA GLU A 89 -5.31 29.98 13.03
C GLU A 89 -4.16 29.41 12.18
N GLU A 90 -3.24 30.27 11.71
CA GLU A 90 -2.09 29.82 10.93
C GLU A 90 -1.14 28.94 11.76
N PHE A 91 -0.89 29.30 13.01
CA PHE A 91 -0.05 28.48 13.88
C PHE A 91 -0.70 27.14 14.22
N PHE A 92 -2.03 27.07 14.40
CA PHE A 92 -2.69 25.78 14.58
C PHE A 92 -2.60 24.90 13.33
N SER A 93 -2.68 25.48 12.15
CA SER A 93 -2.45 24.75 10.89
C SER A 93 -1.02 24.21 10.80
N TYR A 94 -0.03 25.03 11.20
CA TYR A 94 1.36 24.60 11.34
C TYR A 94 1.51 23.44 12.34
N LEU A 95 0.94 23.56 13.54
CA LEU A 95 1.01 22.54 14.58
C LEU A 95 0.35 21.22 14.17
N ALA A 96 -0.79 21.26 13.47
CA ALA A 96 -1.44 20.04 12.98
C ALA A 96 -0.52 19.27 12.02
N THR A 97 0.19 19.99 11.16
CA THR A 97 1.16 19.41 10.22
C THR A 97 2.37 18.81 10.96
N GLN A 98 2.87 19.48 12.00
CA GLN A 98 3.99 18.98 12.81
C GLN A 98 3.61 17.74 13.64
N LEU A 99 2.39 17.71 14.19
CA LEU A 99 1.88 16.60 15.01
C LEU A 99 1.70 15.31 14.21
N ALA A 100 1.27 15.41 12.95
CA ALA A 100 1.13 14.26 12.06
C ALA A 100 2.47 13.57 11.75
N ASN A 101 3.60 14.26 11.92
CA ASN A 101 4.92 13.82 11.46
C ASN A 101 5.89 13.37 12.58
N HIS A 102 5.54 13.55 13.86
CA HIS A 102 6.44 13.28 14.99
C HIS A 102 5.95 12.16 15.94
N ASP A 103 6.60 11.00 15.88
CA ASP A 103 6.41 9.90 16.85
C ASP A 103 7.31 10.03 18.11
N ALA A 104 8.33 10.90 18.11
CA ALA A 104 9.52 10.65 18.93
C ALA A 104 9.67 11.39 20.28
N ASP A 105 8.84 12.38 20.65
CA ASP A 105 8.94 12.97 22.00
C ASP A 105 7.62 13.55 22.53
N VAL A 106 6.92 12.75 23.32
CA VAL A 106 5.62 13.11 23.89
C VAL A 106 5.70 14.31 24.85
N LYS A 107 6.87 14.59 25.44
CA LYS A 107 7.05 15.71 26.39
C LYS A 107 7.02 17.06 25.67
N LYS A 108 7.46 17.12 24.41
CA LYS A 108 7.45 18.36 23.62
C LYS A 108 6.05 18.90 23.39
N PHE A 109 5.00 18.09 23.54
CA PHE A 109 3.62 18.52 23.33
C PHE A 109 2.91 19.02 24.59
N GLN A 110 3.60 19.10 25.74
CA GLN A 110 2.99 19.57 26.98
C GLN A 110 2.48 21.02 26.89
N PHE A 111 3.08 21.86 26.03
CA PHE A 111 2.62 23.24 25.82
C PHE A 111 1.19 23.29 25.27
N LEU A 112 0.70 22.24 24.59
CA LEU A 112 -0.69 22.13 24.14
C LEU A 112 -1.69 22.11 25.31
N ILE A 113 -1.26 21.92 26.56
CA ILE A 113 -2.18 22.07 27.71
C ILE A 113 -2.39 23.56 28.00
N HIS A 114 -1.34 24.37 27.82
CA HIS A 114 -1.32 25.79 28.16
C HIS A 114 -1.94 26.68 27.09
N LEU A 115 -1.96 26.24 25.82
CA LEU A 115 -2.61 26.96 24.72
C LEU A 115 -4.13 26.79 24.67
N TYR A 116 -4.69 25.81 25.39
CA TYR A 116 -6.12 25.53 25.32
C TYR A 116 -6.94 26.65 25.97
N GLU A 117 -7.82 27.25 25.18
CA GLU A 117 -8.84 28.20 25.63
C GLU A 117 -10.21 27.80 25.11
N PRO A 118 -11.31 28.01 25.86
CA PRO A 118 -12.65 27.62 25.42
C PRO A 118 -13.05 28.20 24.05
N GLY A 119 -12.58 29.41 23.72
CA GLY A 119 -12.83 30.04 22.42
C GLY A 119 -12.17 29.33 21.23
N LEU A 120 -11.12 28.54 21.47
CA LEU A 120 -10.34 27.84 20.44
C LEU A 120 -10.76 26.38 20.26
N HIS A 121 -11.91 25.98 20.80
CA HIS A 121 -12.34 24.59 20.88
C HIS A 121 -12.34 23.86 19.52
N ASN A 122 -12.82 24.52 18.46
CA ASN A 122 -12.89 23.94 17.12
C ASN A 122 -11.50 23.72 16.50
N GLY A 123 -10.59 24.69 16.61
CA GLY A 123 -9.20 24.53 16.16
C GLY A 123 -8.47 23.45 16.94
N TYR A 124 -8.73 23.34 18.25
CA TYR A 124 -8.18 22.27 19.08
C TYR A 124 -8.66 20.87 18.71
N LYS A 125 -9.92 20.73 18.29
CA LYS A 125 -10.44 19.45 17.82
C LYS A 125 -9.65 18.92 16.62
N GLN A 126 -9.27 19.79 15.69
CA GLN A 126 -8.44 19.42 14.55
C GLN A 126 -7.03 19.00 14.98
N LEU A 127 -6.38 19.76 15.87
CA LEU A 127 -5.09 19.40 16.45
C LEU A 127 -5.12 18.03 17.15
N VAL A 128 -6.13 17.80 18.00
CA VAL A 128 -6.28 16.55 18.75
C VAL A 128 -6.48 15.36 17.82
N SER A 129 -7.13 15.56 16.66
CA SER A 129 -7.31 14.48 15.67
C SER A 129 -5.99 13.92 15.11
N GLN A 130 -4.92 14.72 15.11
CA GLN A 130 -3.59 14.31 14.65
C GLN A 130 -2.76 13.60 15.73
N LEU A 131 -3.22 13.58 16.99
CA LEU A 131 -2.49 12.94 18.08
C LEU A 131 -2.60 11.41 18.02
N ASN A 132 -1.50 10.73 18.35
CA ASN A 132 -1.44 9.29 18.54
C ASN A 132 -1.86 8.88 19.97
N LEU A 133 -2.04 7.57 20.20
CA LEU A 133 -2.52 7.03 21.47
C LEU A 133 -1.63 7.39 22.67
N GLN A 134 -0.30 7.34 22.49
CA GLN A 134 0.65 7.65 23.56
C GLN A 134 0.60 9.13 23.93
N GLN A 135 0.50 10.00 22.92
CA GLN A 135 0.35 11.45 23.12
C GLN A 135 -0.95 11.80 23.83
N CYS A 136 -2.09 11.22 23.41
CA CYS A 136 -3.38 11.41 24.08
C CYS A 136 -3.31 11.02 25.56
N ARG A 137 -2.77 9.84 25.87
CA ARG A 137 -2.64 9.34 27.26
C ARG A 137 -1.73 10.21 28.12
N TYR A 138 -0.60 10.65 27.56
CA TYR A 138 0.30 11.53 28.27
C TYR A 138 -0.37 12.88 28.60
N LEU A 139 -0.99 13.53 27.61
CA LEU A 139 -1.69 14.80 27.84
C LEU A 139 -2.86 14.65 28.81
N LEU A 140 -3.61 13.55 28.73
CA LEU A 140 -4.67 13.21 29.70
C LEU A 140 -4.15 13.08 31.13
N SER A 141 -2.93 12.56 31.32
CA SER A 141 -2.31 12.45 32.64
C SER A 141 -1.85 13.80 33.22
N LYS A 142 -1.71 14.83 32.38
CA LYS A 142 -1.15 16.14 32.74
C LYS A 142 -2.16 17.29 32.74
N THR A 143 -3.34 17.11 32.14
CA THR A 143 -4.38 18.15 32.07
C THR A 143 -5.52 17.93 33.07
N ALA A 144 -5.87 18.99 33.81
CA ALA A 144 -7.05 19.06 34.67
C ALA A 144 -8.26 19.75 34.01
N ASN A 145 -8.11 20.29 32.80
CA ASN A 145 -9.18 21.00 32.10
C ASN A 145 -10.22 20.01 31.55
N GLN A 146 -11.47 20.09 32.04
CA GLN A 146 -12.51 19.11 31.72
C GLN A 146 -12.85 19.04 30.22
N SER A 147 -12.88 20.19 29.52
CA SER A 147 -13.22 20.27 28.10
C SER A 147 -12.08 19.73 27.20
N LEU A 148 -10.82 19.97 27.60
CA LEU A 148 -9.68 19.34 26.91
C LEU A 148 -9.63 17.84 27.19
N ARG A 149 -9.92 17.41 28.43
CA ARG A 149 -10.00 15.98 28.79
C ARG A 149 -11.06 15.25 27.98
N SER A 150 -12.23 15.85 27.73
CA SER A 150 -13.26 15.23 26.90
C SER A 150 -12.82 15.07 25.44
N LEU A 151 -12.14 16.07 24.86
CA LEU A 151 -11.58 15.97 23.50
C LEU A 151 -10.55 14.85 23.38
N LEU A 152 -9.60 14.79 24.32
CA LEU A 152 -8.56 13.76 24.33
C LEU A 152 -9.13 12.35 24.57
N LYS A 153 -10.13 12.20 25.45
CA LYS A 153 -10.81 10.92 25.66
C LYS A 153 -11.57 10.45 24.43
N THR A 154 -12.32 11.36 23.79
CA THR A 154 -13.05 11.04 22.55
C THR A 154 -12.08 10.51 21.49
N ARG A 155 -10.93 11.18 21.33
CA ARG A 155 -9.90 10.73 20.39
C ARG A 155 -9.26 9.40 20.79
N GLU A 156 -8.97 9.19 22.07
CA GLU A 156 -8.48 7.90 22.57
C GLU A 156 -9.47 6.77 22.25
N GLU A 157 -10.76 6.99 22.48
CA GLU A 157 -11.83 6.03 22.18
C GLU A 157 -11.95 5.78 20.67
N GLU A 158 -11.84 6.81 19.82
CA GLU A 158 -11.77 6.65 18.36
C GLU A 158 -10.58 5.80 17.92
N ILE A 159 -9.40 6.03 18.48
CA ILE A 159 -8.19 5.26 18.14
C ILE A 159 -8.33 3.81 18.61
N VAL A 160 -8.79 3.58 19.84
CA VAL A 160 -8.96 2.23 20.41
C VAL A 160 -10.06 1.46 19.69
N SER A 161 -11.20 2.10 19.38
CA SER A 161 -12.27 1.48 18.60
C SER A 161 -11.83 1.22 17.15
N GLY A 162 -11.06 2.12 16.55
CA GLY A 162 -10.39 1.92 15.27
C GLY A 162 -9.43 0.73 15.28
N GLN A 163 -8.62 0.57 16.34
CA GLN A 163 -7.73 -0.58 16.50
C GLN A 163 -8.50 -1.91 16.64
N LYS A 164 -9.62 -1.94 17.36
CA LYS A 164 -10.51 -3.12 17.39
C LYS A 164 -11.06 -3.47 16.01
N ARG A 165 -11.34 -2.46 15.18
CA ARG A 165 -11.77 -2.65 13.77
C ARG A 165 -10.62 -3.08 12.86
N ARG A 166 -9.37 -2.72 13.14
CA ARG A 166 -8.19 -3.14 12.35
C ARG A 166 -7.97 -4.66 12.34
N TYR A 167 -8.40 -5.36 13.37
CA TYR A 167 -8.38 -6.83 13.41
C TYR A 167 -9.67 -7.46 12.88
N TYR A 168 -10.50 -6.72 12.14
CA TYR A 168 -11.83 -7.15 11.69
C TYR A 168 -12.74 -7.66 12.82
N GLY A 169 -12.48 -7.28 14.08
CA GLY A 169 -13.16 -7.82 15.25
C GLY A 169 -12.81 -9.27 15.60
N LEU A 170 -11.76 -9.84 14.98
CA LEU A 170 -11.38 -11.24 15.12
C LEU A 170 -10.43 -11.53 16.28
N LEU A 171 -9.66 -10.54 16.73
CA LEU A 171 -8.63 -10.71 17.76
C LEU A 171 -8.55 -9.50 18.70
N SER A 172 -8.27 -9.77 19.98
CA SER A 172 -7.96 -8.77 21.01
C SER A 172 -6.46 -8.76 21.33
N ASN A 173 -5.91 -7.65 21.82
CA ASN A 173 -4.47 -7.60 22.18
C ASN A 173 -4.06 -8.67 23.20
N LYS A 174 -4.98 -9.17 24.03
CA LYS A 174 -4.72 -10.25 25.00
C LYS A 174 -4.51 -11.61 24.35
N ASP A 175 -4.94 -11.79 23.10
CA ASP A 175 -4.75 -13.02 22.34
C ASP A 175 -3.31 -13.22 21.84
N PHE A 176 -2.46 -12.19 21.98
CA PHE A 176 -1.06 -12.20 21.54
C PHE A 176 -0.05 -12.34 22.70
N ASP A 177 -0.49 -12.26 23.96
CA ASP A 177 0.40 -12.43 25.11
C ASP A 177 0.84 -13.90 25.23
N GLY A 178 2.15 -14.16 25.13
CA GLY A 178 2.73 -15.50 25.27
C GLY A 178 2.67 -16.38 24.02
N PHE A 179 2.39 -15.80 22.86
CA PHE A 179 2.33 -16.56 21.61
C PHE A 179 3.72 -16.75 21.00
N GLU A 180 4.17 -18.01 20.90
CA GLU A 180 5.31 -18.35 20.03
C GLU A 180 4.82 -18.35 18.58
N LEU A 181 5.39 -17.46 17.77
CA LEU A 181 5.09 -17.42 16.34
C LEU A 181 5.47 -18.77 15.71
N PRO A 182 4.57 -19.41 14.94
CA PRO A 182 4.96 -20.56 14.13
C PRO A 182 6.08 -20.17 13.16
N PRO A 183 6.85 -21.14 12.63
CA PRO A 183 7.85 -20.87 11.60
C PRO A 183 7.22 -20.04 10.48
N GLU A 184 7.88 -18.94 10.09
CA GLU A 184 7.32 -17.93 9.19
C GLU A 184 7.26 -18.46 7.75
N PRO A 185 6.07 -18.78 7.18
CA PRO A 185 5.94 -18.93 5.74
C PRO A 185 6.39 -17.68 5.01
N GLU A 186 6.86 -17.89 3.77
CA GLU A 186 7.45 -16.87 2.89
C GLU A 186 6.58 -15.61 2.76
N LYS A 187 5.24 -15.76 2.75
CA LYS A 187 4.30 -14.63 2.72
C LYS A 187 4.42 -13.69 3.92
N TRP A 188 4.66 -14.20 5.13
CA TRP A 188 4.85 -13.32 6.30
C TRP A 188 6.13 -12.49 6.18
N GLN A 189 7.20 -13.08 5.65
CA GLN A 189 8.45 -12.36 5.42
C GLN A 189 8.24 -11.26 4.39
N LEU A 190 7.59 -11.57 3.27
CA LEU A 190 7.25 -10.57 2.24
C LEU A 190 6.40 -9.42 2.79
N ILE A 191 5.38 -9.70 3.62
CA ILE A 191 4.56 -8.66 4.25
C ILE A 191 5.40 -7.81 5.21
N LYS A 192 6.24 -8.42 6.06
CA LYS A 192 7.10 -7.67 6.99
C LYS A 192 8.07 -6.77 6.23
N GLU A 193 8.70 -7.29 5.19
CA GLU A 193 9.60 -6.52 4.33
C GLU A 193 8.86 -5.38 3.62
N ALA A 194 7.65 -5.62 3.11
CA ALA A 194 6.84 -4.58 2.50
C ALA A 194 6.49 -3.47 3.50
N LEU A 195 6.10 -3.82 4.73
CA LEU A 195 5.82 -2.85 5.79
C LEU A 195 7.05 -2.01 6.16
N LEU A 196 8.20 -2.66 6.34
CA LEU A 196 9.47 -1.97 6.63
C LEU A 196 9.86 -1.03 5.48
N GLN A 197 9.71 -1.46 4.23
CA GLN A 197 9.98 -0.60 3.07
C GLN A 197 9.00 0.55 2.95
N LEU A 198 7.70 0.34 3.22
CA LEU A 198 6.71 1.42 3.28
C LEU A 198 7.11 2.50 4.30
N GLU A 199 7.56 2.09 5.49
CA GLU A 199 8.05 3.05 6.49
C GLU A 199 9.27 3.84 6.00
N GLN A 200 10.15 3.21 5.24
CA GLN A 200 11.34 3.84 4.64
C GLN A 200 11.00 4.72 3.42
N THR A 201 9.80 4.59 2.83
CA THR A 201 9.37 5.40 1.67
C THR A 201 8.79 6.77 2.05
N ARG A 202 8.87 7.17 3.32
CA ARG A 202 8.38 8.50 3.76
C ARG A 202 9.14 9.62 3.01
N PRO A 203 8.43 10.65 2.52
CA PRO A 203 9.03 11.76 1.76
C PRO A 203 10.28 12.38 2.38
N GLN A 204 10.31 12.48 3.71
CA GLN A 204 11.39 13.07 4.51
C GLN A 204 12.74 12.32 4.44
N TYR A 205 12.75 11.07 3.97
CA TYR A 205 13.97 10.26 3.88
C TYR A 205 14.67 10.39 2.52
N PHE A 206 14.12 11.15 1.58
CA PHE A 206 14.67 11.34 0.25
C PHE A 206 15.04 12.80 0.02
N SER A 207 16.16 13.04 -0.66
CA SER A 207 16.57 14.37 -1.14
C SER A 207 15.53 14.96 -2.09
N GLU A 208 14.96 14.11 -2.94
CA GLU A 208 13.84 14.41 -3.83
C GLU A 208 12.61 13.58 -3.44
N PRO A 209 11.63 14.16 -2.72
CA PRO A 209 10.41 13.48 -2.28
C PRO A 209 9.55 12.86 -3.38
N TRP A 210 9.72 13.30 -4.63
CA TRP A 210 9.05 12.77 -5.83
C TRP A 210 10.06 12.36 -6.90
N GLY A 211 11.28 12.03 -6.46
CA GLY A 211 12.35 11.53 -7.30
C GLY A 211 12.19 10.05 -7.64
N THR A 212 13.00 9.61 -8.59
CA THR A 212 13.05 8.25 -9.13
C THR A 212 13.41 7.20 -8.07
N ASP A 213 14.27 7.53 -7.11
CA ASP A 213 14.69 6.63 -6.04
C ASP A 213 13.52 6.20 -5.16
N ARG A 214 12.72 7.17 -4.71
CA ARG A 214 11.54 6.90 -3.88
C ARG A 214 10.52 6.08 -4.64
N LEU A 215 10.26 6.42 -5.90
CA LEU A 215 9.34 5.66 -6.76
C LEU A 215 9.80 4.19 -6.89
N SER A 216 11.10 3.97 -7.14
CA SER A 216 11.65 2.63 -7.29
C SER A 216 11.38 1.76 -6.07
N VAL A 217 11.57 2.31 -4.86
CA VAL A 217 11.27 1.63 -3.59
C VAL A 217 9.77 1.36 -3.47
N LEU A 218 8.91 2.36 -3.71
CA LEU A 218 7.45 2.19 -3.68
C LEU A 218 6.98 1.08 -4.63
N LEU A 219 7.49 1.02 -5.87
CA LEU A 219 7.14 -0.03 -6.83
C LEU A 219 7.62 -1.41 -6.36
N ASN A 220 8.83 -1.52 -5.79
CA ASN A 220 9.30 -2.79 -5.20
C ASN A 220 8.39 -3.24 -4.06
N THR A 221 7.95 -2.31 -3.23
CA THR A 221 7.10 -2.60 -2.09
C THR A 221 5.71 -3.08 -2.54
N ILE A 222 5.14 -2.47 -3.57
CA ILE A 222 3.88 -2.90 -4.16
C ILE A 222 4.01 -4.28 -4.78
N ASP A 223 5.11 -4.58 -5.48
CA ASP A 223 5.34 -5.92 -6.04
C ASP A 223 5.42 -6.98 -4.94
N LYS A 224 6.02 -6.69 -3.78
CA LYS A 224 6.00 -7.61 -2.62
C LYS A 224 4.58 -7.84 -2.08
N VAL A 225 3.77 -6.78 -1.96
CA VAL A 225 2.35 -6.90 -1.57
C VAL A 225 1.60 -7.80 -2.55
N TYR A 226 1.82 -7.60 -3.85
CA TYR A 226 1.26 -8.46 -4.89
C TYR A 226 1.73 -9.92 -4.76
N GLN A 227 3.03 -10.17 -4.52
CA GLN A 227 3.59 -11.51 -4.34
C GLN A 227 2.98 -12.25 -3.13
N CYS A 228 2.48 -11.53 -2.13
CA CYS A 228 1.75 -12.12 -1.00
C CYS A 228 0.34 -12.64 -1.38
N GLY A 229 -0.16 -12.29 -2.57
CA GLY A 229 -1.53 -12.56 -3.01
C GLY A 229 -2.54 -11.49 -2.57
N LEU A 230 -2.07 -10.35 -2.08
CA LEU A 230 -2.91 -9.20 -1.70
C LEU A 230 -3.20 -8.31 -2.92
N ILE A 231 -3.95 -8.86 -3.88
CA ILE A 231 -4.15 -8.24 -5.21
C ILE A 231 -4.87 -6.90 -5.12
N GLU A 232 -5.91 -6.81 -4.29
CA GLU A 232 -6.68 -5.57 -4.09
C GLU A 232 -5.84 -4.47 -3.42
N ASP A 233 -5.09 -4.81 -2.37
CA ASP A 233 -4.17 -3.88 -1.71
C ASP A 233 -3.09 -3.38 -2.67
N ALA A 234 -2.50 -4.28 -3.47
CA ALA A 234 -1.53 -3.90 -4.49
C ALA A 234 -2.13 -2.95 -5.54
N PHE A 235 -3.36 -3.23 -6.00
CA PHE A 235 -4.10 -2.39 -6.94
C PHE A 235 -4.39 -0.99 -6.37
N LEU A 236 -4.83 -0.92 -5.12
CA LEU A 236 -5.09 0.36 -4.44
C LEU A 236 -3.79 1.16 -4.25
N LEU A 237 -2.71 0.51 -3.81
CA LEU A 237 -1.43 1.16 -3.60
C LEU A 237 -0.83 1.69 -4.90
N ILE A 238 -0.85 0.90 -5.99
CA ILE A 238 -0.32 1.37 -7.29
C ILE A 238 -1.16 2.51 -7.85
N GLY A 239 -2.49 2.47 -7.68
CA GLY A 239 -3.37 3.57 -8.05
C GLY A 239 -3.09 4.86 -7.26
N GLN A 240 -2.80 4.75 -5.96
CA GLN A 240 -2.40 5.90 -5.14
C GLN A 240 -1.06 6.48 -5.56
N VAL A 241 -0.06 5.63 -5.80
CA VAL A 241 1.26 6.05 -6.28
C VAL A 241 1.14 6.74 -7.64
N TYR A 242 0.42 6.12 -8.58
CA TYR A 242 0.20 6.69 -9.91
C TYR A 242 -0.40 8.10 -9.84
N ARG A 243 -1.52 8.27 -9.13
CA ARG A 243 -2.18 9.57 -8.97
C ARG A 243 -1.30 10.59 -8.24
N ALA A 244 -0.50 10.14 -7.29
CA ALA A 244 0.40 11.04 -6.57
C ALA A 244 1.49 11.62 -7.51
N TYR A 245 2.07 10.80 -8.40
CA TYR A 245 3.04 11.27 -9.38
C TYR A 245 2.41 12.08 -10.52
N GLU A 246 1.16 11.77 -10.89
CA GLU A 246 0.36 12.56 -11.83
C GLU A 246 0.08 13.96 -11.29
N ASN A 247 -0.42 14.07 -10.05
CA ASN A 247 -0.74 15.34 -9.39
C ASN A 247 0.48 16.25 -9.21
N GLN A 248 1.68 15.68 -9.11
CA GLN A 248 2.94 16.43 -9.00
C GLN A 248 3.55 16.76 -10.36
N GLN A 249 2.88 16.42 -11.47
CA GLN A 249 3.37 16.60 -12.85
C GLN A 249 4.69 15.87 -13.17
N ARG A 250 5.05 14.87 -12.35
CA ARG A 250 6.29 14.07 -12.51
C ARG A 250 6.06 12.78 -13.30
N LEU A 251 4.80 12.41 -13.54
CA LEU A 251 4.46 11.17 -14.22
C LEU A 251 5.09 11.08 -15.62
N GLN A 252 5.06 12.15 -16.43
CA GLN A 252 5.66 12.08 -17.77
C GLN A 252 7.18 11.85 -17.73
N GLU A 253 7.88 12.45 -16.79
CA GLU A 253 9.32 12.22 -16.61
C GLU A 253 9.60 10.75 -16.24
N VAL A 254 8.78 10.17 -15.37
CA VAL A 254 8.85 8.75 -15.00
C VAL A 254 8.59 7.84 -16.20
N LEU A 255 7.62 8.17 -17.05
CA LEU A 255 7.30 7.37 -18.23
C LEU A 255 8.37 7.47 -19.32
N GLN A 256 9.12 8.57 -19.35
CA GLN A 256 10.28 8.74 -20.24
C GLN A 256 11.54 8.02 -19.73
N ASP A 257 11.63 7.73 -18.43
CA ASP A 257 12.66 6.86 -17.87
C ASP A 257 12.40 5.41 -18.30
N GLU A 258 13.25 4.88 -19.17
CA GLU A 258 13.10 3.54 -19.75
C GLU A 258 13.00 2.44 -18.68
N ARG A 259 13.74 2.58 -17.57
CA ARG A 259 13.77 1.57 -16.51
C ARG A 259 12.53 1.67 -15.62
N LEU A 260 12.21 2.88 -15.16
CA LEU A 260 11.10 3.08 -14.22
C LEU A 260 9.73 3.05 -14.89
N GLY A 261 9.60 3.64 -16.07
CA GLY A 261 8.40 3.56 -16.90
C GLY A 261 8.05 2.11 -17.20
N THR A 262 9.01 1.33 -17.70
CA THR A 262 8.80 -0.12 -17.97
C THR A 262 8.40 -0.89 -16.71
N LYS A 263 9.04 -0.60 -15.58
CA LYS A 263 8.72 -1.26 -14.30
C LYS A 263 7.30 -0.92 -13.82
N LEU A 264 6.91 0.34 -13.91
CA LEU A 264 5.57 0.82 -13.56
C LEU A 264 4.52 0.14 -14.44
N THR A 265 4.69 0.18 -15.77
CA THR A 265 3.75 -0.40 -16.72
C THR A 265 3.61 -1.92 -16.51
N ARG A 266 4.72 -2.65 -16.40
CA ARG A 266 4.70 -4.11 -16.15
C ARG A 266 3.98 -4.47 -14.85
N LEU A 267 4.24 -3.71 -13.77
CA LEU A 267 3.59 -3.97 -12.48
C LEU A 267 2.07 -3.69 -12.56
N ILE A 268 1.67 -2.62 -13.24
CA ILE A 268 0.24 -2.33 -13.48
C ILE A 268 -0.40 -3.43 -14.33
N SER A 269 0.21 -3.84 -15.44
CA SER A 269 -0.27 -4.96 -16.27
C SER A 269 -0.49 -6.21 -15.45
N LYS A 270 0.50 -6.58 -14.62
CA LYS A 270 0.44 -7.76 -13.77
C LYS A 270 -0.70 -7.71 -12.76
N ILE A 271 -0.84 -6.59 -12.05
CA ILE A 271 -1.88 -6.42 -11.03
C ILE A 271 -3.27 -6.39 -11.68
N VAL A 272 -3.46 -5.62 -12.75
CA VAL A 272 -4.75 -5.50 -13.45
C VAL A 272 -5.12 -6.84 -14.07
N GLY A 273 -4.19 -7.52 -14.73
CA GLY A 273 -4.41 -8.84 -15.33
C GLY A 273 -4.89 -9.87 -14.32
N THR A 274 -4.22 -9.98 -13.17
CA THR A 274 -4.67 -10.89 -12.10
C THR A 274 -6.02 -10.46 -11.51
N LYS A 275 -6.24 -9.17 -11.28
CA LYS A 275 -7.50 -8.65 -10.73
C LYS A 275 -8.69 -8.99 -11.62
N VAL A 276 -8.53 -8.82 -12.93
CA VAL A 276 -9.57 -9.13 -13.92
C VAL A 276 -9.80 -10.64 -14.01
N LEU A 277 -8.75 -11.46 -13.99
CA LEU A 277 -8.89 -12.94 -13.96
C LEU A 277 -9.65 -13.46 -12.75
N LEU A 278 -9.47 -12.84 -11.58
CA LEU A 278 -10.21 -13.18 -10.36
C LEU A 278 -11.67 -12.74 -10.40
N GLY A 279 -12.03 -11.86 -11.34
CA GLY A 279 -13.38 -11.38 -11.54
C GLY A 279 -14.38 -12.46 -12.00
N SER A 280 -15.65 -12.14 -11.85
CA SER A 280 -16.76 -13.00 -12.28
C SER A 280 -17.19 -12.77 -13.73
N ASP A 281 -16.90 -11.59 -14.32
CA ASP A 281 -17.28 -11.26 -15.69
C ASP A 281 -16.36 -11.97 -16.69
N PRO A 282 -16.90 -12.67 -17.70
CA PRO A 282 -16.09 -13.30 -18.74
C PRO A 282 -15.48 -12.32 -19.75
N ARG A 283 -15.86 -11.03 -19.77
CA ARG A 283 -15.34 -10.01 -20.70
C ARG A 283 -14.13 -9.28 -20.11
N LEU A 284 -13.08 -10.05 -19.88
CA LEU A 284 -11.84 -9.63 -19.25
C LEU A 284 -11.17 -8.46 -19.98
N SER A 285 -11.11 -8.51 -21.30
CA SER A 285 -10.55 -7.46 -22.15
C SER A 285 -11.25 -6.12 -21.94
N TYR A 286 -12.58 -6.14 -21.89
CA TYR A 286 -13.38 -4.95 -21.62
C TYR A 286 -13.16 -4.41 -20.19
N GLN A 287 -13.00 -5.28 -19.21
CA GLN A 287 -12.73 -4.85 -17.84
C GLN A 287 -11.35 -4.21 -17.70
N THR A 288 -10.33 -4.79 -18.34
CA THR A 288 -8.99 -4.19 -18.41
C THR A 288 -9.04 -2.81 -19.05
N ASP A 289 -9.82 -2.64 -20.13
CA ASP A 289 -10.02 -1.35 -20.76
C ASP A 289 -10.57 -0.29 -19.80
N GLN A 290 -11.59 -0.67 -19.03
CA GLN A 290 -12.17 0.22 -18.02
C GLN A 290 -11.15 0.58 -16.92
N PHE A 291 -10.36 -0.38 -16.44
CA PHE A 291 -9.36 -0.09 -15.41
C PHE A 291 -8.28 0.87 -15.91
N TYR A 292 -7.76 0.67 -17.12
CA TYR A 292 -6.78 1.61 -17.69
C TYR A 292 -7.39 3.00 -17.89
N GLN A 293 -8.61 3.10 -18.44
CA GLN A 293 -9.27 4.39 -18.66
C GLN A 293 -9.56 5.15 -17.35
N LEU A 294 -9.98 4.45 -16.29
CA LEU A 294 -10.42 5.08 -15.04
C LEU A 294 -9.28 5.29 -14.04
N CYS A 295 -8.29 4.41 -14.02
CA CYS A 295 -7.24 4.40 -13.00
C CYS A 295 -5.87 4.83 -13.54
N PHE A 296 -5.59 4.62 -14.82
CA PHE A 296 -4.26 4.83 -15.43
C PHE A 296 -4.32 5.52 -16.81
N PRO A 297 -5.01 6.66 -16.96
CA PRO A 297 -5.36 7.24 -18.27
C PRO A 297 -4.17 7.67 -19.15
N ALA A 298 -3.01 7.97 -18.55
CA ALA A 298 -1.81 8.36 -19.28
C ALA A 298 -0.90 7.20 -19.69
N LEU A 299 -1.27 5.95 -19.38
CA LEU A 299 -0.53 4.76 -19.80
C LEU A 299 -1.19 4.12 -21.01
N ASP A 300 -0.36 3.78 -21.99
CA ASP A 300 -0.76 2.85 -23.03
C ASP A 300 -0.96 1.46 -22.43
N LYS A 301 -1.95 0.74 -22.95
CA LYS A 301 -2.20 -0.64 -22.56
C LYS A 301 -1.09 -1.52 -23.06
N ASP A 302 -0.71 -2.46 -22.22
CA ASP A 302 0.22 -3.50 -22.60
C ASP A 302 -0.43 -4.42 -23.65
N PRO A 303 0.07 -4.45 -24.90
CA PRO A 303 -0.49 -5.28 -25.95
C PRO A 303 -0.40 -6.77 -25.61
N GLN A 304 0.59 -7.18 -24.81
CA GLN A 304 0.74 -8.56 -24.36
C GLN A 304 -0.45 -8.98 -23.50
N LEU A 305 -0.76 -8.17 -22.49
CA LEU A 305 -1.86 -8.42 -21.57
C LEU A 305 -3.18 -8.53 -22.34
N GLN A 306 -3.42 -7.62 -23.29
CA GLN A 306 -4.63 -7.63 -24.10
C GLN A 306 -4.76 -8.92 -24.91
N ALA A 307 -3.68 -9.36 -25.55
CA ALA A 307 -3.65 -10.57 -26.35
C ALA A 307 -3.85 -11.83 -25.51
N MET A 308 -3.20 -11.89 -24.34
CA MET A 308 -3.35 -12.97 -23.36
C MET A 308 -4.78 -13.07 -22.83
N LEU A 309 -5.40 -11.95 -22.46
CA LEU A 309 -6.79 -11.93 -22.01
C LEU A 309 -7.76 -12.35 -23.12
N ASN A 310 -7.55 -11.89 -24.36
CA ASN A 310 -8.35 -12.33 -25.51
C ASN A 310 -8.24 -13.85 -25.75
N LEU A 311 -7.04 -14.43 -25.60
CA LEU A 311 -6.83 -15.87 -25.66
C LEU A 311 -7.62 -16.58 -24.55
N TYR A 312 -7.60 -16.05 -23.33
CA TYR A 312 -8.34 -16.64 -22.22
C TYR A 312 -9.86 -16.49 -22.36
N GLU A 313 -10.35 -15.36 -22.90
CA GLU A 313 -11.77 -15.19 -23.25
C GLU A 313 -12.23 -16.24 -24.27
N ALA A 314 -11.41 -16.56 -25.27
CA ALA A 314 -11.68 -17.64 -26.22
C ALA A 314 -11.71 -19.02 -25.52
N ILE A 315 -10.80 -19.26 -24.57
CA ILE A 315 -10.80 -20.47 -23.74
C ILE A 315 -12.07 -20.56 -22.87
N LEU A 316 -12.52 -19.46 -22.26
CA LEU A 316 -13.72 -19.42 -21.43
C LEU A 316 -15.02 -19.58 -22.23
N SER A 317 -15.04 -19.01 -23.43
CA SER A 317 -16.21 -19.02 -24.32
C SER A 317 -16.43 -20.37 -25.00
N SER A 318 -15.48 -21.28 -24.86
CA SER A 318 -15.46 -22.64 -25.37
C SER A 318 -16.57 -23.51 -24.75
N PRO A 319 -17.71 -23.80 -25.43
CA PRO A 319 -18.65 -24.79 -24.94
C PRO A 319 -18.01 -26.19 -24.95
N ASN A 320 -18.36 -27.01 -23.96
CA ASN A 320 -17.91 -28.41 -23.80
C ASN A 320 -18.22 -29.34 -25.01
N GLN A 321 -18.83 -28.84 -26.09
CA GLN A 321 -19.18 -29.59 -27.30
C GLN A 321 -18.87 -28.76 -28.56
N VAL A 322 -18.37 -29.46 -29.60
CA VAL A 322 -18.46 -29.16 -31.04
C VAL A 322 -17.23 -28.52 -31.74
N THR A 323 -16.61 -29.35 -32.59
CA THR A 323 -15.79 -29.20 -33.82
C THR A 323 -15.15 -27.87 -34.30
N HIS A 324 -15.54 -26.68 -33.84
CA HIS A 324 -14.94 -25.39 -34.26
C HIS A 324 -14.06 -24.73 -33.19
N LEU A 325 -14.12 -25.26 -31.96
CA LEU A 325 -13.43 -24.80 -30.75
C LEU A 325 -11.92 -24.56 -30.88
N PRO A 326 -11.13 -25.47 -31.50
CA PRO A 326 -9.69 -25.29 -31.55
C PRO A 326 -9.28 -24.08 -32.38
N TRP A 327 -10.01 -23.76 -33.46
CA TRP A 327 -9.58 -22.75 -34.42
C TRP A 327 -9.56 -21.34 -33.86
N GLU A 328 -10.53 -20.95 -33.04
CA GLU A 328 -10.52 -19.63 -32.42
C GLU A 328 -9.37 -19.50 -31.40
N ILE A 329 -9.17 -20.50 -30.55
CA ILE A 329 -8.08 -20.52 -29.57
C ILE A 329 -6.72 -20.51 -30.29
N LEU A 330 -6.55 -21.36 -31.31
CA LEU A 330 -5.33 -21.44 -32.12
C LEU A 330 -5.07 -20.12 -32.85
N SER A 331 -6.06 -19.49 -33.47
CA SER A 331 -5.88 -18.20 -34.14
C SER A 331 -5.46 -17.08 -33.19
N ARG A 332 -6.03 -17.03 -31.97
CA ARG A 332 -5.60 -16.08 -30.92
C ARG A 332 -4.18 -16.37 -30.45
N TYR A 333 -3.82 -17.65 -30.33
CA TYR A 333 -2.49 -18.09 -29.96
C TYR A 333 -1.43 -17.80 -31.04
N GLU A 334 -1.74 -18.03 -32.31
CA GLU A 334 -0.88 -17.67 -33.45
C GLU A 334 -0.60 -16.17 -33.46
N THR A 335 -1.62 -15.34 -33.26
CA THR A 335 -1.45 -13.89 -33.13
C THR A 335 -0.47 -13.53 -32.01
N LEU A 336 -0.56 -14.23 -30.86
CA LEU A 336 0.35 -14.05 -29.73
C LEU A 336 1.79 -14.44 -30.07
N MET A 337 1.99 -15.55 -30.78
CA MET A 337 3.32 -15.98 -31.24
C MET A 337 3.93 -14.98 -32.23
N GLU A 338 3.13 -14.44 -33.17
CA GLU A 338 3.60 -13.43 -34.13
C GLU A 338 4.05 -12.13 -33.46
N MET A 339 3.39 -11.72 -32.36
CA MET A 339 3.79 -10.54 -31.58
C MET A 339 5.07 -10.76 -30.78
N TYR A 340 5.39 -12.02 -30.43
CA TYR A 340 6.51 -12.36 -29.57
C TYR A 340 7.33 -13.55 -30.12
N PRO A 341 7.98 -13.40 -31.29
CA PRO A 341 8.69 -14.49 -31.97
C PRO A 341 9.91 -15.01 -31.20
N GLU A 342 10.47 -14.19 -30.31
CA GLU A 342 11.55 -14.55 -29.39
C GLU A 342 11.11 -15.53 -28.29
N SER A 343 9.79 -15.68 -28.10
CA SER A 343 9.25 -16.58 -27.09
C SER A 343 9.35 -17.99 -27.63
N ASN A 344 10.08 -18.86 -26.93
CA ASN A 344 10.28 -20.27 -27.29
C ASN A 344 9.00 -21.13 -27.15
N TRP A 345 7.82 -20.56 -27.34
CA TRP A 345 6.52 -21.23 -27.25
C TRP A 345 6.31 -22.21 -28.41
N PRO A 346 5.63 -23.36 -28.19
CA PRO A 346 5.45 -24.37 -29.23
C PRO A 346 4.35 -23.97 -30.22
N GLU A 347 4.54 -24.29 -31.50
CA GLU A 347 3.46 -24.21 -32.48
C GLU A 347 2.35 -25.22 -32.15
N LEU A 348 1.10 -24.79 -32.20
CA LEU A 348 -0.08 -25.61 -31.91
C LEU A 348 -0.96 -25.72 -33.16
N GLY A 349 -1.67 -26.84 -33.35
CA GLY A 349 -2.69 -26.97 -34.40
C GLY A 349 -2.30 -27.77 -35.66
N LEU A 350 -1.08 -28.31 -35.73
CA LEU A 350 -0.73 -29.27 -36.78
C LEU A 350 -1.42 -30.64 -36.52
N PRO A 351 -1.90 -31.35 -37.57
CA PRO A 351 -2.57 -32.65 -37.42
C PRO A 351 -1.69 -33.74 -36.79
N GLU A 352 -0.38 -33.53 -36.80
CA GLU A 352 0.61 -34.32 -36.10
C GLU A 352 0.95 -33.56 -34.82
N ALA A 353 0.65 -34.15 -33.66
CA ALA A 353 1.04 -33.60 -32.37
C ALA A 353 2.53 -33.29 -32.43
N VAL A 354 2.89 -32.00 -32.35
CA VAL A 354 4.29 -31.58 -32.29
C VAL A 354 4.90 -32.33 -31.10
N PRO A 355 5.91 -33.19 -31.32
CA PRO A 355 6.58 -33.86 -30.22
C PRO A 355 7.03 -32.79 -29.22
N ASP A 356 6.75 -33.01 -27.94
CA ASP A 356 7.15 -32.11 -26.84
C ASP A 356 6.38 -30.78 -26.71
N ALA A 357 5.26 -30.56 -27.43
CA ALA A 357 4.44 -29.37 -27.23
C ALA A 357 3.94 -29.21 -25.78
N GLY A 358 3.56 -30.32 -25.12
CA GLY A 358 3.19 -30.35 -23.71
C GLY A 358 4.33 -29.87 -22.79
N ALA A 359 5.51 -30.50 -22.91
CA ALA A 359 6.71 -30.11 -22.17
C ALA A 359 7.09 -28.63 -22.37
N ARG A 360 7.07 -28.14 -23.62
CA ARG A 360 7.40 -26.73 -23.92
C ARG A 360 6.40 -25.75 -23.33
N LEU A 361 5.11 -26.07 -23.31
CA LEU A 361 4.10 -25.27 -22.60
C LEU A 361 4.37 -25.27 -21.09
N LEU A 362 4.72 -26.42 -20.50
CA LEU A 362 5.06 -26.50 -19.07
C LEU A 362 6.32 -25.71 -18.71
N GLU A 363 7.33 -25.69 -19.59
CA GLU A 363 8.51 -24.84 -19.43
C GLU A 363 8.14 -23.36 -19.46
N ALA A 364 7.30 -22.95 -20.41
CA ALA A 364 6.79 -21.58 -20.46
C ALA A 364 6.03 -21.21 -19.17
N ILE A 365 5.12 -22.08 -18.71
CA ILE A 365 4.39 -21.90 -17.44
C ILE A 365 5.39 -21.73 -16.27
N HIS A 366 6.41 -22.58 -16.19
CA HIS A 366 7.41 -22.54 -15.12
C HIS A 366 8.15 -21.19 -15.06
N THR A 367 8.51 -20.63 -16.22
CA THR A 367 9.20 -19.32 -16.28
C THR A 367 8.29 -18.14 -15.90
N LEU A 368 7.00 -18.27 -16.20
CA LEU A 368 6.01 -17.21 -15.99
C LEU A 368 5.40 -17.23 -14.58
N ILE A 369 5.33 -18.37 -13.90
CA ILE A 369 4.50 -18.54 -12.70
C ILE A 369 4.81 -17.54 -11.56
N ASN A 370 6.06 -17.11 -11.44
CA ASN A 370 6.47 -16.11 -10.44
C ASN A 370 6.49 -14.68 -11.00
N SER A 371 6.88 -14.53 -12.27
CA SER A 371 7.10 -13.24 -12.93
C SER A 371 5.81 -12.60 -13.42
N SER A 372 4.92 -13.39 -14.05
CA SER A 372 3.59 -13.05 -14.56
C SER A 372 2.60 -14.20 -14.29
N PRO A 373 2.10 -14.35 -13.05
CA PRO A 373 1.19 -15.44 -12.67
C PRO A 373 -0.12 -15.49 -13.48
N HIS A 374 -0.63 -14.34 -13.93
CA HIS A 374 -1.82 -14.26 -14.77
C HIS A 374 -1.58 -14.91 -16.14
N ASP A 375 -0.45 -14.61 -16.78
CA ASP A 375 -0.05 -15.23 -18.05
C ASP A 375 0.17 -16.73 -17.88
N ALA A 376 0.89 -17.12 -16.82
CA ALA A 376 1.13 -18.53 -16.50
C ALA A 376 -0.18 -19.32 -16.40
N PHE A 377 -1.18 -18.76 -15.69
CA PHE A 377 -2.49 -19.40 -15.57
C PHE A 377 -3.21 -19.56 -16.91
N ILE A 378 -3.13 -18.57 -17.80
CA ILE A 378 -3.73 -18.65 -19.14
C ILE A 378 -3.05 -19.74 -19.97
N PHE A 379 -1.73 -19.88 -19.87
CA PHE A 379 -0.99 -20.98 -20.50
C PHE A 379 -1.33 -22.35 -19.89
N MET A 380 -1.57 -22.42 -18.57
CA MET A 380 -2.02 -23.65 -17.91
C MET A 380 -3.39 -24.10 -18.43
N GLU A 381 -4.32 -23.15 -18.60
CA GLU A 381 -5.65 -23.40 -19.13
C GLU A 381 -5.60 -23.77 -20.62
N LEU A 382 -4.71 -23.13 -21.40
CA LEU A 382 -4.42 -23.50 -22.78
C LEU A 382 -3.94 -24.95 -22.87
N ALA A 383 -2.91 -25.31 -22.10
CA ALA A 383 -2.36 -26.67 -22.08
C ALA A 383 -3.44 -27.70 -21.70
N ARG A 384 -4.23 -27.43 -20.66
CA ARG A 384 -5.33 -28.30 -20.21
C ARG A 384 -6.36 -28.52 -21.32
N ILE A 385 -6.81 -27.46 -21.98
CA ILE A 385 -7.83 -27.55 -23.03
C ILE A 385 -7.27 -28.23 -24.29
N MET A 386 -6.06 -27.91 -24.73
CA MET A 386 -5.42 -28.57 -25.87
C MET A 386 -5.23 -30.07 -25.62
N ALA A 387 -4.78 -30.46 -24.42
CA ALA A 387 -4.60 -31.87 -24.05
C ALA A 387 -5.94 -32.62 -23.98
N ARG A 388 -6.98 -31.98 -23.44
CA ARG A 388 -8.34 -32.54 -23.38
C ARG A 388 -8.91 -32.81 -24.78
N HIS A 389 -8.61 -31.95 -25.74
CA HIS A 389 -9.02 -32.13 -27.13
C HIS A 389 -8.06 -32.98 -27.97
N SER A 390 -7.04 -33.60 -27.35
CA SER A 390 -6.03 -34.41 -28.01
C SER A 390 -5.25 -33.68 -29.11
N LEU A 391 -5.11 -32.34 -28.98
CA LEU A 391 -4.32 -31.50 -29.88
C LEU A 391 -2.85 -31.45 -29.48
N ILE A 392 -2.57 -31.72 -28.21
CA ILE A 392 -1.23 -31.97 -27.70
C ILE A 392 -1.25 -33.29 -26.92
N PHE A 393 -0.11 -33.97 -26.88
CA PHE A 393 0.12 -35.08 -25.99
C PHE A 393 0.67 -34.56 -24.66
N MET A 394 0.13 -35.07 -23.56
CA MET A 394 0.71 -34.90 -22.23
C MET A 394 0.77 -36.25 -21.53
N ASP A 395 1.96 -36.64 -21.11
CA ASP A 395 2.20 -37.83 -20.32
C ASP A 395 1.72 -37.65 -18.87
N LYS A 396 1.90 -38.71 -18.06
CA LYS A 396 1.48 -38.71 -16.66
C LYS A 396 2.23 -37.66 -15.82
N GLN A 397 3.55 -37.54 -16.00
CA GLN A 397 4.38 -36.63 -15.23
C GLN A 397 4.06 -35.18 -15.56
N GLU A 398 3.85 -34.88 -16.85
CA GLU A 398 3.46 -33.57 -17.35
C GLU A 398 2.09 -33.14 -16.78
N ARG A 399 1.12 -34.06 -16.71
CA ARG A 399 -0.19 -33.78 -16.08
C ARG A 399 -0.08 -33.55 -14.58
N GLU A 400 0.76 -34.31 -13.88
CA GLU A 400 1.03 -34.11 -12.45
C GLU A 400 1.70 -32.76 -12.19
N GLN A 401 2.65 -32.36 -13.04
CA GLN A 401 3.30 -31.05 -12.98
C GLN A 401 2.31 -29.92 -13.26
N LEU A 402 1.41 -30.08 -14.23
CA LEU A 402 0.36 -29.09 -14.47
C LEU A 402 -0.59 -28.97 -13.27
N LEU A 403 -0.96 -30.08 -12.63
CA LEU A 403 -1.77 -30.07 -11.40
C LEU A 403 -1.06 -29.37 -10.24
N SER A 404 0.26 -29.57 -10.07
CA SER A 404 1.01 -28.90 -9.01
C SER A 404 1.07 -27.38 -9.22
N TYR A 405 1.11 -26.90 -10.47
CA TYR A 405 0.97 -25.47 -10.77
C TYR A 405 -0.41 -24.90 -10.42
N TYR A 406 -1.50 -25.66 -10.63
CA TYR A 406 -2.83 -25.21 -10.19
C TYR A 406 -2.91 -25.12 -8.65
N ILE A 407 -2.31 -26.08 -7.95
CA ILE A 407 -2.21 -26.06 -6.48
C ILE A 407 -1.40 -24.84 -6.03
N SER A 408 -0.23 -24.58 -6.62
CA SER A 408 0.60 -23.43 -6.23
C SER A 408 -0.09 -22.09 -6.50
N MET A 409 -0.87 -21.97 -7.59
CA MET A 409 -1.68 -20.77 -7.86
C MET A 409 -2.77 -20.57 -6.79
N TRP A 410 -3.42 -21.64 -6.33
CA TRP A 410 -4.38 -21.58 -5.23
C TRP A 410 -3.70 -21.24 -3.89
N GLU A 411 -2.52 -21.80 -3.63
CA GLU A 411 -1.71 -21.45 -2.45
C GLU A 411 -1.20 -20.00 -2.50
N TRP A 412 -1.04 -19.42 -3.68
CA TRP A 412 -0.75 -18.00 -3.83
C TRP A 412 -2.01 -17.16 -3.57
N VAL A 413 -3.11 -17.41 -4.28
CA VAL A 413 -4.40 -16.72 -4.09
C VAL A 413 -5.52 -17.77 -4.04
N PRO A 414 -6.20 -17.98 -2.88
CA PRO A 414 -7.12 -19.11 -2.71
C PRO A 414 -8.47 -18.88 -3.38
N SER A 415 -8.52 -19.05 -4.70
CA SER A 415 -9.71 -18.82 -5.52
C SER A 415 -10.15 -20.09 -6.25
N PRO A 416 -11.47 -20.36 -6.34
CA PRO A 416 -12.00 -21.43 -7.19
C PRO A 416 -11.65 -21.30 -8.68
N ARG A 417 -11.20 -20.10 -9.11
CA ARG A 417 -10.68 -19.88 -10.47
C ARG A 417 -9.40 -20.67 -10.72
N PHE A 418 -8.50 -20.71 -9.75
CA PHE A 418 -7.20 -21.38 -9.90
C PHE A 418 -7.26 -22.88 -9.65
N LEU A 419 -8.21 -23.38 -8.85
CA LEU A 419 -8.43 -24.81 -8.73
C LEU A 419 -9.93 -25.10 -8.60
N SER A 420 -10.43 -25.91 -9.53
CA SER A 420 -11.84 -26.29 -9.61
C SER A 420 -12.00 -27.79 -9.82
N VAL A 421 -13.21 -28.30 -9.56
CA VAL A 421 -13.55 -29.71 -9.80
C VAL A 421 -13.27 -30.12 -11.24
N ARG A 422 -13.54 -29.23 -12.21
CA ARG A 422 -13.29 -29.48 -13.64
C ARG A 422 -11.80 -29.67 -13.95
N ILE A 423 -10.95 -28.82 -13.38
CA ILE A 423 -9.49 -28.92 -13.53
C ILE A 423 -9.02 -30.28 -12.99
N LEU A 424 -9.54 -30.66 -11.82
CA LEU A 424 -9.20 -31.94 -11.21
C LEU A 424 -9.67 -33.12 -12.08
N GLU A 425 -10.90 -33.13 -12.57
CA GLU A 425 -11.43 -34.19 -13.44
C GLU A 425 -10.61 -34.36 -14.73
N ASP A 426 -10.21 -33.27 -15.37
CA ASP A 426 -9.42 -33.30 -16.61
C ASP A 426 -8.00 -33.86 -16.40
N LEU A 427 -7.42 -33.72 -15.21
CA LEU A 427 -6.04 -34.12 -14.91
C LEU A 427 -5.94 -35.46 -14.15
N THR A 428 -6.96 -35.85 -13.36
CA THR A 428 -6.87 -36.93 -12.36
C THR A 428 -6.85 -38.35 -12.87
N HIS A 429 -7.27 -38.62 -14.11
CA HIS A 429 -7.31 -40.00 -14.62
C HIS A 429 -5.93 -40.69 -14.63
N GLN A 430 -4.84 -39.93 -14.47
CA GLN A 430 -3.46 -40.45 -14.46
C GLN A 430 -2.56 -39.89 -13.34
N SER A 431 -3.01 -38.94 -12.50
CA SER A 431 -2.17 -38.33 -11.46
C SER A 431 -1.91 -39.24 -10.24
N GLY A 432 -0.80 -39.01 -9.56
CA GLY A 432 -0.41 -39.64 -8.31
C GLY A 432 -1.42 -39.40 -7.17
N VAL A 433 -1.57 -40.40 -6.31
CA VAL A 433 -2.58 -40.42 -5.23
C VAL A 433 -2.43 -39.23 -4.27
N HIS A 434 -1.20 -38.80 -3.96
CA HIS A 434 -0.93 -37.72 -3.02
C HIS A 434 -1.43 -36.35 -3.52
N LEU A 435 -1.01 -35.94 -4.71
CA LEU A 435 -1.42 -34.67 -5.35
C LEU A 435 -2.94 -34.59 -5.51
N ARG A 436 -3.56 -35.71 -5.88
CA ARG A 436 -5.02 -35.79 -5.98
C ARG A 436 -5.70 -35.57 -4.63
N GLN A 437 -5.24 -36.23 -3.57
CA GLN A 437 -5.81 -36.07 -2.22
C GLN A 437 -5.67 -34.63 -1.71
N GLU A 438 -4.54 -33.98 -2.01
CA GLU A 438 -4.31 -32.59 -1.67
C GLU A 438 -5.27 -31.65 -2.41
N ALA A 439 -5.41 -31.80 -3.72
CA ALA A 439 -6.37 -31.03 -4.51
C ALA A 439 -7.82 -31.28 -4.07
N GLU A 440 -8.21 -32.52 -3.79
CA GLU A 440 -9.54 -32.86 -3.24
C GLU A 440 -9.76 -32.19 -1.87
N ARG A 441 -8.74 -32.14 -1.02
CA ARG A 441 -8.80 -31.43 0.27
C ARG A 441 -8.96 -29.93 0.08
N ILE A 442 -8.27 -29.31 -0.88
CA ILE A 442 -8.44 -27.89 -1.22
C ILE A 442 -9.87 -27.62 -1.68
N LEU A 443 -10.38 -28.42 -2.63
CA LEU A 443 -11.73 -28.28 -3.16
C LEU A 443 -12.81 -28.44 -2.09
N SER A 444 -12.56 -29.26 -1.06
CA SER A 444 -13.49 -29.41 0.07
C SER A 444 -13.74 -28.11 0.84
N TRP A 445 -12.78 -27.17 0.82
CA TRP A 445 -12.92 -25.84 1.44
C TRP A 445 -13.58 -24.81 0.52
N SER A 446 -13.61 -25.08 -0.78
CA SER A 446 -14.31 -24.26 -1.78
C SER A 446 -15.77 -24.71 -1.97
N ALA A 447 -16.25 -25.66 -1.18
CA ALA A 447 -17.62 -26.16 -1.25
C ALA A 447 -18.62 -25.17 -0.59
N PRO A 448 -19.86 -25.07 -1.12
CA PRO A 448 -20.85 -24.12 -0.60
C PRO A 448 -21.05 -24.19 0.91
N GLY A 449 -20.99 -23.04 1.59
CA GLY A 449 -21.20 -22.91 3.04
C GLY A 449 -20.00 -23.25 3.92
N LYS A 450 -18.93 -23.85 3.38
CA LYS A 450 -17.66 -24.05 4.10
C LYS A 450 -16.90 -22.74 4.36
N PRO A 451 -16.83 -21.78 3.43
CA PRO A 451 -16.10 -20.54 3.68
C PRO A 451 -16.66 -19.73 4.86
N ALA A 452 -17.99 -19.64 5.00
CA ALA A 452 -18.63 -19.02 6.16
C ALA A 452 -18.33 -19.73 7.50
N SER A 453 -18.10 -21.05 7.46
CA SER A 453 -17.73 -21.82 8.66
C SER A 453 -16.32 -21.52 9.15
N LEU A 454 -15.42 -21.01 8.29
CA LEU A 454 -14.04 -20.66 8.65
C LEU A 454 -13.98 -19.57 9.72
N LEU A 455 -14.85 -18.55 9.63
CA LEU A 455 -14.96 -17.51 10.67
C LEU A 455 -15.47 -18.08 12.00
N THR A 456 -16.44 -18.99 11.94
CA THR A 456 -16.97 -19.65 13.13
C THR A 456 -15.89 -20.50 13.79
N ASP A 457 -15.09 -21.20 12.99
CA ASP A 457 -13.97 -22.00 13.45
C ASP A 457 -12.86 -21.14 14.05
N LEU A 458 -12.55 -19.99 13.44
CA LEU A 458 -11.55 -19.06 13.98
C LEU A 458 -11.98 -18.53 15.36
N GLN A 459 -13.26 -18.23 15.54
CA GLN A 459 -13.81 -17.75 16.81
C GLN A 459 -13.87 -18.82 17.89
N LYS A 460 -14.29 -20.05 17.53
CA LYS A 460 -14.54 -21.12 18.51
C LYS A 460 -13.33 -22.01 18.77
N ARG A 461 -12.40 -22.12 17.81
CA ARG A 461 -11.26 -23.04 17.80
C ARG A 461 -10.03 -22.38 17.14
N PRO A 462 -9.54 -21.24 17.67
CA PRO A 462 -8.43 -20.50 17.06
C PRO A 462 -7.13 -21.32 16.97
N ASP A 463 -6.96 -22.30 17.85
CA ASP A 463 -5.91 -23.32 17.91
C ASP A 463 -5.79 -24.16 16.62
N LEU A 464 -6.84 -24.25 15.80
CA LEU A 464 -6.78 -24.90 14.47
C LEU A 464 -5.98 -24.10 13.45
N TYR A 465 -5.82 -22.80 13.68
CA TYR A 465 -5.09 -21.86 12.82
C TYR A 465 -3.74 -21.50 13.44
N ARG A 466 -3.69 -21.45 14.77
CA ARG A 466 -2.50 -21.17 15.58
C ARG A 466 -1.62 -22.43 15.64
N GLY A 467 -0.55 -22.47 14.84
CA GLY A 467 0.45 -23.57 14.88
C GLY A 467 0.65 -24.34 13.58
N GLY A 468 -0.03 -23.96 12.48
CA GLY A 468 0.23 -24.53 11.15
C GLY A 468 -0.17 -25.99 10.97
N LEU A 469 -0.94 -26.57 11.90
CA LEU A 469 -1.40 -27.97 11.84
C LEU A 469 -2.29 -28.26 10.62
N GLU A 470 -3.02 -27.26 10.14
CA GLU A 470 -3.85 -27.36 8.94
C GLU A 470 -3.60 -26.18 7.96
N PRO A 471 -2.52 -26.23 7.17
CA PRO A 471 -2.11 -25.11 6.32
C PRO A 471 -3.15 -24.75 5.26
N ILE A 472 -3.77 -25.76 4.63
CA ILE A 472 -4.85 -25.57 3.63
C ILE A 472 -6.06 -24.84 4.24
N ARG A 473 -6.42 -25.11 5.50
CA ARG A 473 -7.53 -24.42 6.17
C ARG A 473 -7.17 -22.95 6.45
N GLY A 474 -5.95 -22.70 6.93
CA GLY A 474 -5.46 -21.33 7.14
C GLY A 474 -5.44 -20.52 5.84
N GLN A 475 -5.01 -21.16 4.76
CA GLN A 475 -5.01 -20.59 3.42
C GLN A 475 -6.44 -20.31 2.92
N ALA A 476 -7.39 -21.24 3.11
CA ALA A 476 -8.79 -21.02 2.78
C ALA A 476 -9.40 -19.84 3.57
N LEU A 477 -9.09 -19.72 4.86
CA LEU A 477 -9.52 -18.58 5.68
C LEU A 477 -8.95 -17.27 5.12
N PHE A 478 -7.69 -17.25 4.69
CA PHE A 478 -7.09 -16.09 4.05
C PHE A 478 -7.84 -15.71 2.76
N GLY A 479 -8.12 -16.66 1.87
CA GLY A 479 -8.91 -16.41 0.66
C GLY A 479 -10.32 -15.87 0.95
N PHE A 480 -10.98 -16.40 1.98
CA PHE A 480 -12.29 -15.93 2.42
C PHE A 480 -12.24 -14.48 2.94
N LEU A 481 -11.22 -14.13 3.74
CA LEU A 481 -11.03 -12.77 4.24
C LEU A 481 -10.73 -11.76 3.12
N LEU A 482 -10.08 -12.21 2.05
CA LEU A 482 -9.82 -11.40 0.86
C LEU A 482 -11.02 -11.31 -0.10
N GLY A 483 -12.10 -12.07 0.13
CA GLY A 483 -13.27 -12.10 -0.73
C GLY A 483 -13.05 -12.82 -2.08
N VAL A 484 -12.00 -13.63 -2.21
CA VAL A 484 -11.71 -14.42 -3.43
C VAL A 484 -12.21 -15.88 -3.32
N LEU A 485 -12.65 -16.27 -2.12
CA LEU A 485 -13.29 -17.54 -1.81
C LEU A 485 -14.67 -17.26 -1.21
N GLU A 486 -15.74 -17.66 -1.90
CA GLU A 486 -17.15 -17.38 -1.53
C GLU A 486 -17.91 -18.62 -1.04
#